data_AF-A0ABD2MR71-F1
#
_entry.id   AF-A0ABD2MR71-F1
#
_cell.length_a   1.000
_cell.length_b   1.000
_cell.length_c   1.000
_cell.angle_alpha   90.00
_cell.angle_beta   90.00
_cell.angle_gamma   90.00
#
_symmetry.space_group_name_H-M   'P 1'
#
loop_
_entity.id
_entity.type
_entity.pdbx_description
1 polymer ?
#
loop_
_entity_poly.entity_id
_entity_poly.type
_entity_poly.pdbx_seq_one_letter_code
_entity_poly.pdbx_strand_id
1 'polypeptide(L)'
;KLALYKYPSFSTAESIIGLRKFLISCRGKYTAPIMVGDINIDILDQQGNAAHDYVNALHGEGSQSLMNTPTRKHRCIDHIFLKSTVPIANFTSICWKMGLTDHDSVILIMRGTDNDFPIRIHPKNSKIFY
;
A
#
# COMPACT_ATOMS: atom_id res chain seq x y z
N LYS A 1 -0.60 -0.84 11.11
CA LYS A 1 0.24 -0.70 9.89
C LYS A 1 0.52 -2.10 9.36
N LEU A 2 0.42 -2.31 8.06
CA LEU A 2 0.66 -3.60 7.40
C LEU A 2 1.75 -3.38 6.35
N ALA A 3 2.79 -4.20 6.38
CA ALA A 3 3.81 -4.21 5.34
C ALA A 3 3.47 -5.31 4.32
N LEU A 4 3.57 -4.97 3.03
CA LEU A 4 3.36 -5.89 1.92
C LEU A 4 4.67 -6.04 1.16
N TYR A 5 4.91 -7.24 0.65
CA TYR A 5 5.98 -7.47 -0.32
C TYR A 5 5.52 -8.56 -1.28
N LYS A 6 5.62 -8.29 -2.59
CA LYS A 6 5.49 -9.32 -3.62
C LYS A 6 6.85 -9.50 -4.27
N TYR A 7 7.35 -10.73 -4.25
CA TYR A 7 8.56 -11.06 -4.98
C TYR A 7 8.36 -10.88 -6.50
N PRO A 8 9.33 -10.30 -7.24
CA PRO A 8 9.18 -10.02 -8.67
C PRO A 8 8.80 -11.25 -9.50
N SER A 9 9.38 -12.42 -9.17
CA SER A 9 9.19 -13.66 -9.94
C SER A 9 7.92 -14.44 -9.58
N PHE A 10 7.18 -14.05 -8.55
CA PHE A 10 5.89 -14.70 -8.26
C PHE A 10 4.80 -14.26 -9.22
N SER A 11 3.86 -15.17 -9.47
CA SER A 11 2.68 -14.92 -10.31
C SER A 11 1.88 -13.74 -9.78
N THR A 12 1.72 -12.72 -10.64
CA THR A 12 0.94 -11.52 -10.29
C THR A 12 -0.52 -11.85 -9.99
N ALA A 13 -1.13 -12.76 -10.74
CA ALA A 13 -2.51 -13.18 -10.51
C ALA A 13 -2.68 -13.85 -9.14
N GLU A 14 -1.77 -14.75 -8.76
CA GLU A 14 -1.81 -15.43 -7.46
C GLU A 14 -1.58 -14.45 -6.32
N SER A 15 -0.62 -13.52 -6.47
CA SER A 15 -0.38 -12.47 -5.47
C SER A 15 -1.61 -11.58 -5.26
N ILE A 16 -2.33 -11.20 -6.33
CA ILE A 16 -3.56 -10.41 -6.21
C ILE A 16 -4.68 -11.20 -5.52
N ILE A 17 -4.83 -12.50 -5.84
CA ILE A 17 -5.79 -13.37 -5.15
C ILE A 17 -5.44 -13.49 -3.65
N GLY A 18 -4.17 -13.67 -3.33
CA GLY A 18 -3.67 -13.70 -1.95
C GLY A 18 -3.94 -12.40 -1.21
N LEU A 19 -3.67 -11.27 -1.85
CA LEU A 19 -3.98 -9.94 -1.32
C LEU A 19 -5.47 -9.78 -1.03
N ARG A 20 -6.37 -10.14 -1.95
CA ARG A 20 -7.82 -10.07 -1.72
C ARG A 20 -8.24 -10.87 -0.50
N LYS A 21 -7.78 -12.13 -0.41
CA LYS A 21 -8.05 -13.00 0.76
C LYS A 21 -7.54 -12.36 2.06
N PHE A 22 -6.35 -11.76 2.03
CA PHE A 22 -5.80 -11.06 3.18
C PHE A 22 -6.64 -9.85 3.60
N LEU A 23 -7.01 -8.98 2.66
CA LEU A 23 -7.81 -7.79 2.93
C LEU A 23 -9.17 -8.17 3.53
N ILE A 24 -9.83 -9.20 2.99
CA ILE A 24 -11.06 -9.76 3.53
C ILE A 24 -10.84 -10.24 4.97
N SER A 25 -9.73 -10.96 5.23
CA SER A 25 -9.40 -11.45 6.58
C SER A 25 -9.10 -10.32 7.58
N CYS A 26 -8.81 -9.12 7.10
CA CYS A 26 -8.55 -7.92 7.91
C CYS A 26 -9.80 -7.12 8.24
N ARG A 27 -10.95 -7.42 7.61
CA ARG A 27 -12.23 -6.73 7.87
C ARG A 27 -12.57 -6.79 9.35
N GLY A 28 -12.89 -5.64 9.93
CA GLY A 28 -13.22 -5.51 11.37
C GLY A 28 -12.03 -5.63 12.33
N LYS A 29 -10.84 -6.04 11.88
CA LYS A 29 -9.64 -6.15 12.73
C LYS A 29 -8.87 -4.84 12.86
N TYR A 30 -8.94 -4.00 11.83
CA TYR A 30 -8.25 -2.71 11.79
C TYR A 30 -9.24 -1.62 11.39
N THR A 31 -9.33 -0.57 12.20
CA THR A 31 -10.20 0.58 11.92
C THR A 31 -9.69 1.41 10.74
N ALA A 32 -8.38 1.59 10.65
CA ALA A 32 -7.75 2.32 9.56
C ALA A 32 -6.36 1.75 9.19
N PRO A 33 -6.27 0.62 8.47
CA PRO A 33 -4.99 0.06 8.09
C PRO A 33 -4.30 0.93 7.03
N ILE A 34 -3.09 1.39 7.36
CA ILE A 34 -2.09 1.84 6.39
C ILE A 34 -1.32 0.60 5.91
N MET A 35 -1.34 0.37 4.60
CA MET A 35 -0.58 -0.66 3.91
C MET A 35 0.56 -0.01 3.13
N VAL A 36 1.77 -0.54 3.27
CA VAL A 36 2.96 -0.03 2.56
C VAL A 36 3.79 -1.19 2.02
N GLY A 37 4.36 -1.07 0.83
CA GLY A 37 5.18 -2.16 0.31
C GLY A 37 5.61 -2.05 -1.14
N ASP A 38 6.69 -2.77 -1.48
CA ASP A 38 7.07 -3.09 -2.85
C ASP A 38 6.23 -4.29 -3.33
N ILE A 39 5.31 -4.03 -4.24
CA ILE A 39 4.44 -5.06 -4.79
C ILE A 39 4.91 -5.53 -6.17
N ASN A 40 5.97 -4.98 -6.74
CA ASN A 40 6.44 -5.34 -8.09
C ASN A 40 5.32 -5.37 -9.17
N ILE A 41 4.33 -4.48 -9.06
CA ILE A 41 3.25 -4.23 -10.02
C ILE A 41 3.27 -2.72 -10.25
N ASP A 42 3.45 -2.32 -11.50
CA ASP A 42 3.50 -0.92 -11.88
C ASP A 42 2.09 -0.36 -12.05
N ILE A 43 1.61 0.43 -11.09
CA ILE A 43 0.25 0.99 -11.17
C ILE A 43 0.13 2.13 -12.18
N LEU A 44 1.25 2.63 -12.72
CA LEU A 44 1.22 3.62 -13.79
C LEU A 44 1.00 2.98 -15.17
N ASP A 45 1.06 1.64 -15.26
CA ASP A 45 0.74 0.90 -16.47
C ASP A 45 -0.78 0.86 -16.69
N GLN A 46 -1.30 1.86 -17.41
CA GLN A 46 -2.72 1.99 -17.74
C GLN A 46 -3.22 0.94 -18.75
N GLN A 47 -2.32 0.19 -19.40
CA GLN A 47 -2.67 -0.86 -20.36
C GLN A 47 -2.57 -2.25 -19.74
N GLY A 48 -1.90 -2.38 -18.59
CA GLY A 48 -1.70 -3.63 -17.89
C GLY A 48 -2.89 -4.08 -17.06
N ASN A 49 -3.44 -5.27 -17.37
CA ASN A 49 -4.50 -5.89 -16.58
C ASN A 49 -4.11 -6.07 -15.10
N ALA A 50 -2.83 -6.31 -14.82
CA ALA A 50 -2.32 -6.50 -13.47
C ALA A 50 -2.47 -5.24 -12.57
N ALA A 51 -2.19 -4.05 -13.12
CA ALA A 51 -2.35 -2.80 -12.40
C ALA A 51 -3.83 -2.56 -12.05
N HIS A 52 -4.71 -2.74 -13.03
CA HIS A 52 -6.15 -2.62 -12.82
C HIS A 52 -6.68 -3.62 -11.80
N ASP A 53 -6.32 -4.91 -11.91
CA ASP A 53 -6.79 -5.95 -10.99
C ASP A 53 -6.32 -5.72 -9.55
N TYR A 54 -5.09 -5.24 -9.39
CA TYR A 54 -4.50 -4.88 -8.10
C TYR A 54 -5.19 -3.66 -7.49
N VAL A 55 -5.35 -2.58 -8.24
CA VAL A 55 -6.02 -1.36 -7.77
C VAL A 55 -7.49 -1.64 -7.44
N ASN A 56 -8.17 -2.43 -8.27
CA ASN A 56 -9.55 -2.86 -8.03
C ASN A 56 -9.68 -3.75 -6.78
N ALA A 57 -8.71 -4.61 -6.51
CA ALA A 57 -8.69 -5.40 -5.28
C ALA A 57 -8.67 -4.51 -4.02
N LEU A 58 -7.92 -3.41 -4.06
CA LEU A 58 -7.79 -2.49 -2.94
C LEU A 58 -9.01 -1.57 -2.80
N HIS A 59 -9.47 -1.00 -3.91
CA HIS A 59 -10.68 -0.18 -3.95
C HIS A 59 -11.92 -0.97 -3.54
N GLY A 60 -12.05 -2.23 -3.98
CA GLY A 60 -13.16 -3.11 -3.60
C GLY A 60 -13.26 -3.35 -2.08
N GLU A 61 -12.17 -3.15 -1.35
CA GLU A 61 -12.11 -3.25 0.10
C GLU A 61 -12.13 -1.87 0.80
N GLY A 62 -12.38 -0.79 0.06
CA GLY A 62 -12.46 0.58 0.56
C GLY A 62 -11.10 1.23 0.87
N SER A 63 -10.01 0.71 0.28
CA SER A 63 -8.68 1.31 0.40
C SER A 63 -8.41 2.25 -0.78
N GLN A 64 -7.71 3.35 -0.56
CA GLN A 64 -7.33 4.33 -1.59
C GLN A 64 -5.81 4.36 -1.75
N SER A 65 -5.33 4.52 -3.00
CA SER A 65 -3.90 4.76 -3.26
C SER A 65 -3.53 6.17 -2.82
N LEU A 66 -2.48 6.28 -2.03
CA LEU A 66 -1.86 7.56 -1.69
C LEU A 66 -0.62 7.83 -2.55
N MET A 67 -0.07 6.84 -3.26
CA MET A 67 1.14 6.99 -4.08
C MET A 67 0.80 6.76 -5.55
N ASN A 68 1.03 7.77 -6.40
CA ASN A 68 0.78 7.67 -7.86
C ASN A 68 1.93 8.32 -8.65
N THR A 69 3.15 8.22 -8.14
CA THR A 69 4.36 8.76 -8.76
C THR A 69 5.41 7.68 -8.88
N PRO A 70 6.29 7.71 -9.90
CA PRO A 70 7.35 6.71 -10.03
C PRO A 70 8.18 6.58 -8.76
N THR A 71 8.40 5.33 -8.33
CA THR A 71 9.22 4.94 -7.18
C THR A 71 10.42 4.10 -7.59
N ARG A 72 10.47 3.62 -8.83
CA ARG A 72 11.64 3.00 -9.45
C ARG A 72 11.70 3.35 -10.92
N LYS A 73 12.66 4.18 -11.32
CA LYS A 73 12.79 4.70 -12.69
C LYS A 73 11.49 5.38 -13.14
N HIS A 74 10.76 4.78 -14.09
CA HIS A 74 9.48 5.29 -14.62
C HIS A 74 8.26 4.55 -14.05
N ARG A 75 8.46 3.59 -13.14
CA ARG A 75 7.42 2.71 -12.62
C ARG A 75 7.06 3.07 -11.18
N CYS A 76 5.81 2.91 -10.80
CA CYS A 76 5.35 3.00 -9.41
C CYS A 76 5.08 1.60 -8.87
N ILE A 77 6.08 1.01 -8.21
CA ILE A 77 6.02 -0.36 -7.67
C ILE A 77 6.07 -0.43 -6.13
N ASP A 78 6.48 0.66 -5.49
CA ASP A 78 6.33 0.90 -4.06
C ASP A 78 5.07 1.72 -3.79
N HIS A 79 4.23 1.26 -2.86
CA HIS A 79 2.89 1.82 -2.67
C HIS A 79 2.59 2.13 -1.23
N ILE A 80 1.72 3.13 -1.05
CA ILE A 80 1.05 3.41 0.22
C ILE A 80 -0.44 3.40 -0.06
N PHE A 81 -1.17 2.49 0.60
CA PHE A 81 -2.62 2.42 0.56
C PHE A 81 -3.21 2.65 1.93
N LEU A 82 -4.35 3.31 1.95
CA LEU A 82 -5.04 3.66 3.17
C LEU A 82 -6.51 3.28 3.07
N LYS A 83 -7.00 2.53 4.04
CA LYS A 83 -8.42 2.46 4.36
C LYS A 83 -8.64 3.33 5.59
N SER A 84 -9.41 4.41 5.46
CA SER A 84 -9.60 5.37 6.55
C SER A 84 -10.95 6.05 6.46
N THR A 85 -11.50 6.38 7.62
CA THR A 85 -12.64 7.31 7.77
C THR A 85 -12.18 8.76 7.89
N VAL A 86 -10.89 8.99 8.13
CA VAL A 86 -10.28 10.31 8.21
C VAL A 86 -10.11 10.89 6.80
N PRO A 87 -10.43 12.18 6.57
CA PRO A 87 -10.29 12.81 5.26
C PRO A 87 -8.91 12.63 4.65
N ILE A 88 -8.84 12.32 3.35
CA ILE A 88 -7.58 12.13 2.62
C ILE A 88 -6.66 13.35 2.66
N ALA A 89 -7.22 14.56 2.84
CA ALA A 89 -6.48 15.81 2.98
C ALA A 89 -5.51 15.82 4.19
N ASN A 90 -5.73 14.93 5.15
CA ASN A 90 -4.83 14.75 6.29
C ASN A 90 -3.61 13.88 5.96
N PHE A 91 -3.52 13.36 4.74
CA PHE A 91 -2.43 12.52 4.30
C PHE A 91 -1.69 13.16 3.14
N THR A 92 -0.38 13.09 3.18
CA THR A 92 0.48 13.51 2.07
C THR A 92 1.53 12.43 1.87
N SER A 93 1.62 11.91 0.65
CA SER A 93 2.69 11.01 0.29
C SER A 93 3.76 11.75 -0.51
N ILE A 94 5.01 11.37 -0.33
CA ILE A 94 6.15 11.94 -1.03
C ILE A 94 7.05 10.80 -1.50
N CYS A 95 7.49 10.87 -2.75
CA CYS A 95 8.57 10.04 -3.27
C CYS A 95 9.88 10.81 -3.15
N TRP A 96 10.76 10.38 -2.25
CA TRP A 96 12.05 11.02 -1.97
C TRP A 96 13.17 10.31 -2.72
N LYS A 97 13.79 11.02 -3.66
CA LYS A 97 14.92 10.52 -4.44
C LYS A 97 16.21 10.61 -3.64
N MET A 98 16.68 9.46 -3.16
CA MET A 98 17.91 9.37 -2.37
C MET A 98 19.13 8.94 -3.18
N GLY A 99 18.93 8.20 -4.27
CA GLY A 99 20.02 7.67 -5.10
C GLY A 99 20.89 6.60 -4.42
N LEU A 100 20.47 6.05 -3.27
CA LEU A 100 21.21 4.99 -2.55
C LEU A 100 20.86 3.59 -3.05
N THR A 101 19.64 3.38 -3.54
CA THR A 101 19.18 2.15 -4.17
C THR A 101 18.55 2.48 -5.51
N ASP A 102 18.14 1.46 -6.26
CA ASP A 102 17.36 1.66 -7.48
C ASP A 102 15.88 1.96 -7.21
N HIS A 103 15.47 2.03 -5.94
CA HIS A 103 14.16 2.49 -5.49
C HIS A 103 14.27 3.85 -4.77
N ASP A 104 13.31 4.73 -5.03
CA ASP A 104 13.10 5.96 -4.29
C ASP A 104 12.30 5.68 -3.01
N SER A 105 12.57 6.44 -1.94
CA SER A 105 11.92 6.22 -0.66
C SER A 105 10.51 6.81 -0.64
N VAL A 106 9.53 6.03 -0.18
CA VAL A 106 8.15 6.50 0.01
C VAL A 106 7.94 7.00 1.43
N ILE A 107 7.46 8.24 1.57
CA ILE A 107 7.21 8.89 2.86
C ILE A 107 5.72 9.19 2.96
N LEU A 108 5.09 8.80 4.06
CA LEU A 108 3.73 9.20 4.42
C LEU A 108 3.77 10.22 5.56
N ILE A 109 3.26 11.41 5.31
CA ILE A 109 3.02 12.44 6.32
C ILE A 109 1.53 12.38 6.69
N MET A 110 1.25 12.30 7.98
CA MET A 110 -0.11 12.32 8.53
C MET A 110 -0.28 13.59 9.37
N ARG A 111 -1.32 14.36 9.09
CA ARG A 111 -1.68 15.60 9.80
C ARG A 111 -2.95 15.35 10.59
N GLY A 112 -2.86 15.47 11.89
CA GLY A 112 -3.99 15.28 12.80
C GLY A 112 -3.53 15.33 14.24
N THR A 113 -4.48 15.23 15.13
CA THR A 113 -4.26 15.05 16.57
C THR A 113 -4.14 13.55 16.89
N ASP A 114 -3.61 13.21 18.07
CA ASP A 114 -3.54 11.82 18.53
C ASP A 114 -4.91 11.10 18.56
N ASN A 115 -6.00 11.87 18.62
CA ASN A 115 -7.37 11.36 18.58
C ASN A 115 -7.83 10.97 17.16
N ASP A 116 -7.28 11.62 16.13
CA ASP A 116 -7.63 11.35 14.72
C ASP A 116 -6.99 10.05 14.23
N PHE A 117 -5.83 9.73 14.78
CA PHE A 117 -5.11 8.50 14.51
C PHE A 117 -4.77 7.84 15.84
N PRO A 118 -5.71 7.09 16.46
CA PRO A 118 -5.38 6.27 17.61
C PRO A 118 -4.42 5.17 17.14
N ILE A 119 -3.13 5.48 17.11
CA ILE A 119 -2.06 4.53 16.82
C ILE A 119 -1.99 3.61 18.04
N ARG A 120 -2.88 2.63 18.08
CA ARG A 120 -2.71 1.49 18.96
C ARG A 120 -1.55 0.68 18.40
N ILE A 121 -0.36 0.90 18.96
CA ILE A 121 0.79 0.03 18.73
C ILE A 121 0.42 -1.32 19.33
N HIS A 122 -0.20 -2.19 18.54
CA HIS A 122 -0.38 -3.58 18.97
C HIS A 122 1.01 -4.22 19.12
N PRO A 123 1.30 -4.89 20.25
CA PRO A 123 2.58 -5.54 20.44
C PRO A 123 2.84 -6.57 19.35
N LYS A 124 4.10 -6.57 18.88
CA LYS A 124 4.77 -7.50 17.96
C LYS A 124 4.04 -8.84 17.75
N ASN A 125 3.61 -9.11 16.51
CA ASN A 125 3.75 -10.41 15.82
C ASN A 125 2.87 -10.47 14.56
N SER A 126 3.34 -9.91 13.46
CA SER A 126 2.83 -10.27 12.13
C SER A 126 3.88 -9.99 11.06
N LYS A 127 4.83 -10.91 10.92
CA LYS A 127 5.44 -11.16 9.62
C LYS A 127 4.45 -12.05 8.87
N ILE A 128 3.82 -11.51 7.83
CA ILE A 128 3.08 -12.33 6.88
C ILE A 128 3.81 -12.21 5.56
N PHE A 129 4.34 -13.34 5.09
CA PHE A 129 4.90 -13.50 3.75
C PHE A 129 3.78 -14.03 2.86
N TYR A 130 3.57 -13.37 1.72
CA TYR A 130 2.69 -13.83 0.63
C TYR A 130 3.54 -14.33 -0.52
#